data_AF-A0A0K0E179-F1
#
_entry.id   AF-A0A0K0E179-F1
#
_cell.length_a   1.000
_cell.length_b   1.000
_cell.length_c   1.000
_cell.angle_alpha   90.00
_cell.angle_beta   90.00
_cell.angle_gamma   90.00
#
_symmetry.space_group_name_H-M   'P 1'
#
loop_
_entity.id
_entity.type
_entity.pdbx_description
1 polymer ?
#
loop_
_entity_poly.entity_id
_entity_poly.type
_entity_poly.pdbx_seq_one_letter_code
_entity_poly.pdbx_strand_id
1 'polypeptide(L)'
;MVIWSINFLTLFFLNYQFACGSFFYVDSIRECYDNRCPKGDWFHYYTCNTSECDFHLQPYLYVICLIMVLVFLYSVICALMRFVCYFRQPSFYED
;
A
#
# COMPACT_ATOMS: atom_id res chain seq x y z
N MET A 1 24.81 14.79 10.30
CA MET A 1 24.10 13.51 10.06
C MET A 1 22.68 13.66 10.60
N VAL A 2 21.68 13.66 9.73
CA VAL A 2 20.27 13.62 10.17
C VAL A 2 19.95 12.17 10.49
N ILE A 3 19.95 11.83 11.77
CA ILE A 3 19.50 10.52 12.25
C ILE A 3 17.99 10.53 12.12
N TRP A 4 17.48 9.92 11.06
CA TRP A 4 16.07 9.57 10.97
C TRP A 4 15.84 8.49 12.02
N SER A 5 15.33 8.86 13.20
CA SER A 5 14.80 7.91 14.18
C SER A 5 13.54 7.28 13.58
N ILE A 6 13.75 6.29 12.71
CA ILE A 6 12.70 5.38 12.28
C ILE A 6 12.38 4.55 13.52
N ASN A 7 11.31 4.92 14.22
CA ASN A 7 10.81 4.17 15.37
C ASN A 7 10.44 2.76 14.89
N PHE A 8 11.29 1.77 15.17
CA PHE A 8 11.02 0.37 14.85
C PHE A 8 9.71 -0.11 15.46
N LEU A 9 9.30 0.49 16.58
CA LEU A 9 8.01 0.23 17.23
C LEU A 9 6.82 0.61 16.34
N THR A 10 6.84 1.78 15.68
CA THR A 10 5.74 2.19 14.79
C THR A 10 5.73 1.36 13.52
N LEU A 11 6.89 0.99 12.97
CA LEU A 11 6.96 0.02 11.88
C LEU A 11 6.42 -1.35 12.28
N PHE A 12 6.69 -1.80 13.51
CA PHE A 12 6.21 -3.08 14.02
C PHE A 12 4.68 -3.06 14.23
N PHE A 13 4.11 -1.99 14.79
CA PHE A 13 2.65 -1.85 14.93
C PHE A 13 1.96 -1.71 13.56
N LEU A 14 2.55 -0.98 12.61
CA LEU A 14 2.03 -0.91 11.24
C LEU A 14 2.05 -2.30 10.59
N ASN A 15 3.19 -3.00 10.64
CA ASN A 15 3.32 -4.33 10.07
C ASN A 15 2.43 -5.35 10.78
N TYR A 16 2.22 -5.24 12.10
CA TYR A 16 1.33 -6.12 12.86
C TYR A 16 -0.14 -5.88 12.50
N GLN A 17 -0.58 -4.62 12.35
CA GLN A 17 -1.93 -4.31 11.87
C GLN A 17 -2.15 -4.73 10.40
N PHE A 18 -1.13 -4.60 9.55
CA PHE A 18 -1.17 -5.09 8.17
C PHE A 18 -1.13 -6.63 8.08
N ALA A 19 -0.37 -7.31 8.95
CA ALA A 19 -0.22 -8.76 8.96
C ALA A 19 -1.40 -9.49 9.66
N CYS A 20 -2.06 -8.86 10.64
CA CYS A 20 -3.28 -9.39 11.28
C CYS A 20 -4.57 -9.15 10.46
N GLY A 21 -4.45 -8.88 9.15
CA GLY A 21 -5.30 -9.51 8.14
C GLY A 21 -6.81 -9.22 8.09
N SER A 22 -7.37 -8.36 8.94
CA SER A 22 -8.84 -8.19 8.98
C SER A 22 -9.37 -6.77 8.80
N PHE A 23 -8.53 -5.73 8.73
CA PHE A 23 -9.09 -4.36 8.71
C PHE A 23 -9.68 -3.94 7.35
N PHE A 24 -9.09 -4.42 6.25
CA PHE A 24 -9.49 -4.05 4.88
C PHE A 24 -9.97 -5.24 4.04
N TYR A 25 -10.09 -6.42 4.66
CA TYR A 25 -10.68 -7.58 4.00
C TYR A 25 -12.20 -7.48 4.14
N VAL A 26 -12.90 -7.55 3.01
CA VAL A 26 -14.35 -7.49 2.96
C VAL A 26 -14.88 -8.87 2.58
N ASP A 27 -15.79 -9.39 3.41
CA ASP A 27 -16.49 -10.63 3.12
C ASP A 27 -17.51 -10.43 1.99
N SER A 28 -17.55 -11.40 1.07
CA SER A 28 -18.52 -11.44 -0.02
C SER A 28 -19.92 -11.76 0.50
N ILE A 29 -20.92 -11.09 -0.06
CA ILE A 29 -22.32 -11.48 0.11
C ILE A 29 -22.52 -12.83 -0.59
N ARG A 30 -23.31 -13.72 0.04
CA ARG A 30 -23.57 -15.09 -0.44
C ARG A 30 -24.85 -15.19 -1.26
N GLU A 31 -25.86 -14.42 -0.90
CA GLU A 31 -27.18 -14.43 -1.53
C GLU A 31 -27.67 -12.98 -1.66
N CYS A 32 -28.16 -12.64 -2.86
CA CYS A 32 -28.70 -11.33 -3.20
C CYS A 32 -30.10 -11.57 -3.81
N TYR A 33 -31.14 -11.29 -3.03
CA TYR A 33 -32.53 -11.68 -3.35
C TYR A 33 -32.64 -13.18 -3.68
N ASP A 34 -33.16 -13.54 -4.85
CA ASP A 34 -33.33 -14.93 -5.31
C ASP A 34 -32.08 -15.50 -5.97
N ASN A 35 -31.03 -14.69 -6.17
CA ASN A 35 -29.79 -15.11 -6.84
C ASN A 35 -28.69 -15.44 -5.82
N ARG A 36 -28.04 -16.60 -6.03
CA ARG A 36 -26.80 -16.94 -5.31
C ARG A 36 -25.62 -16.24 -5.96
N CYS A 37 -24.90 -15.45 -5.18
CA CYS A 37 -23.68 -14.82 -5.65
C CYS A 37 -22.51 -15.80 -5.69
N PRO A 38 -21.53 -15.61 -6.59
CA PRO A 38 -20.29 -16.36 -6.54
C PRO A 38 -19.60 -16.15 -5.19
N LYS A 39 -18.82 -17.14 -4.76
CA LYS A 39 -17.97 -16.94 -3.58
C LYS A 39 -16.86 -15.94 -3.92
N GLY A 40 -16.66 -14.97 -3.04
CA GLY A 40 -15.48 -14.12 -3.09
C GLY A 40 -14.19 -14.91 -2.86
N ASP A 41 -13.11 -14.37 -3.39
CA ASP A 41 -11.75 -14.89 -3.23
C ASP A 41 -10.91 -13.87 -2.44
N TRP A 42 -9.66 -14.22 -2.18
CA TRP A 42 -8.73 -13.30 -1.53
C TRP A 42 -8.60 -11.94 -2.22
N PHE A 43 -8.80 -11.86 -3.54
CA PHE A 43 -8.66 -10.62 -4.31
C PHE A 43 -9.98 -9.92 -4.62
N HIS A 44 -11.10 -10.61 -4.48
CA HIS A 44 -12.39 -10.17 -5.02
C HIS A 44 -13.50 -10.40 -4.01
N TYR A 45 -14.41 -9.46 -3.90
CA TYR A 45 -15.63 -9.62 -3.11
C TYR A 45 -16.83 -9.19 -3.94
N TYR A 46 -17.99 -9.78 -3.63
CA TYR A 46 -19.24 -9.43 -4.29
C TYR A 46 -20.16 -8.67 -3.34
N THR A 47 -20.79 -7.64 -3.87
CA THR A 47 -21.86 -6.90 -3.19
C THR A 47 -23.19 -7.11 -3.90
N CYS A 48 -24.28 -6.71 -3.26
CA CYS A 48 -25.64 -6.87 -3.77
C CYS A 48 -26.12 -5.52 -4.25
N ASN A 49 -26.39 -5.40 -5.55
CA ASN A 49 -26.91 -4.20 -6.15
C ASN A 49 -28.26 -4.50 -6.79
N THR A 50 -29.34 -4.14 -6.10
CA THR A 50 -30.71 -4.51 -6.46
C THR A 50 -30.81 -6.02 -6.67
N SER A 51 -30.96 -6.53 -7.90
CA SER A 51 -31.07 -7.96 -8.22
C SER A 51 -29.76 -8.64 -8.68
N GLU A 52 -28.66 -7.89 -8.77
CA GLU A 52 -27.40 -8.39 -9.35
C GLU A 52 -26.25 -8.43 -8.32
N CYS A 53 -25.34 -9.37 -8.52
CA CYS A 53 -24.13 -9.49 -7.72
C CYS A 53 -23.02 -8.68 -8.38
N ASP A 54 -22.68 -7.54 -7.79
CA ASP A 54 -21.64 -6.66 -8.31
C ASP A 54 -20.25 -7.10 -7.86
N PHE A 55 -19.31 -7.11 -8.81
CA PHE A 55 -17.94 -7.52 -8.60
C PHE A 55 -17.05 -6.36 -8.17
N HIS A 56 -16.27 -6.56 -7.11
CA HIS A 56 -15.32 -5.57 -6.61
C HIS A 56 -13.97 -6.19 -6.25
N LEU A 57 -12.92 -5.37 -6.37
CA LEU A 57 -11.57 -5.71 -5.95
C LEU A 57 -11.37 -5.38 -4.47
N GLN A 58 -10.69 -6.26 -3.73
CA GLN A 58 -10.48 -6.09 -2.30
C GLN A 58 -9.76 -4.77 -1.96
N PRO A 59 -10.25 -4.00 -0.97
CA PRO A 59 -9.73 -2.66 -0.67
C PRO A 59 -8.23 -2.62 -0.36
N TYR A 60 -7.71 -3.66 0.30
CA TYR A 60 -6.30 -3.72 0.67
C TYR A 60 -5.35 -3.70 -0.54
N LEU A 61 -5.80 -4.16 -1.72
CA LEU A 61 -4.99 -4.17 -2.94
C LEU A 61 -4.67 -2.74 -3.40
N TYR A 62 -5.63 -1.82 -3.29
CA TYR A 62 -5.39 -0.40 -3.59
C TYR A 62 -4.36 0.20 -2.63
N VAL A 63 -4.42 -0.18 -1.35
CA VAL A 63 -3.46 0.29 -0.33
C VAL A 63 -2.05 -0.23 -0.65
N ILE A 64 -1.90 -1.50 -0.99
CA ILE A 64 -0.61 -2.09 -1.38
C ILE A 64 -0.05 -1.39 -2.61
N CYS A 65 -0.87 -1.16 -3.65
CA CYS A 65 -0.46 -0.43 -4.85
C CYS A 65 0.03 0.99 -4.53
N LEU A 66 -0.69 1.73 -3.68
CA LEU A 66 -0.31 3.07 -3.27
C LEU A 66 1.02 3.08 -2.50
N ILE A 67 1.23 2.11 -1.59
CA ILE A 67 2.50 1.98 -0.85
C ILE A 67 3.66 1.72 -1.82
N MET A 68 3.49 0.83 -2.80
CA MET A 68 4.53 0.56 -3.80
C MET A 68 4.93 1.82 -4.58
N VAL A 69 3.95 2.62 -5.00
CA VAL A 69 4.19 3.90 -5.69
C VAL A 69 4.93 4.88 -4.79
N LEU A 70 4.52 5.03 -3.53
CA LEU A 70 5.17 5.95 -2.59
C LEU A 70 6.63 5.55 -2.30
N VAL A 71 6.90 4.25 -2.09
CA VAL A 71 8.26 3.75 -1.87
C VAL A 71 9.13 4.01 -3.09
N PHE A 72 8.60 3.76 -4.30
CA PHE A 72 9.30 4.07 -5.53
C PHE A 72 9.64 5.57 -5.64
N LEU A 73 8.66 6.45 -5.45
CA LEU A 73 8.87 7.90 -5.49
C LEU A 73 9.89 8.35 -4.43
N TYR A 74 9.81 7.81 -3.21
CA TYR A 74 10.77 8.10 -2.16
C TYR A 74 12.19 7.69 -2.56
N SER A 75 12.36 6.50 -3.15
CA SER A 75 13.66 6.03 -3.63
C SER A 75 14.24 6.96 -4.71
N VAL A 76 13.40 7.45 -5.62
CA VAL A 76 13.78 8.41 -6.66
C VAL A 76 14.22 9.74 -6.04
N ILE A 77 13.45 10.26 -5.08
CA ILE A 77 13.81 11.49 -4.34
C ILE A 77 15.14 11.32 -3.62
N CYS A 78 15.36 10.19 -2.94
CA CYS A 78 16.63 9.91 -2.26
C CYS A 78 17.81 9.84 -3.25
N ALA A 79 17.61 9.21 -4.42
CA ALA A 79 18.63 9.15 -5.46
C ALA A 79 18.95 10.55 -6.01
N LEU A 80 17.94 11.36 -6.29
CA LEU A 80 18.10 12.75 -6.74
C LEU A 80 18.80 13.62 -5.70
N MET A 81 18.43 13.50 -4.42
CA MET A 81 19.09 14.20 -3.32
C MET A 81 20.57 13.81 -3.21
N ARG A 82 20.91 12.52 -3.38
CA ARG A 82 22.31 12.08 -3.42
C ARG A 82 23.06 12.70 -4.60
N PHE A 83 22.45 12.74 -5.77
CA PHE A 83 23.04 13.36 -6.96
C PHE A 83 23.30 14.85 -6.70
N VAL A 84 22.30 15.62 -6.26
CA VAL A 84 22.45 17.04 -5.94
C VAL A 84 23.53 17.27 -4.87
N CYS A 85 23.55 16.45 -3.82
CA CYS A 85 24.58 16.54 -2.78
C CYS A 85 25.98 16.22 -3.30
N TYR A 86 26.12 15.30 -4.26
CA TYR A 86 27.40 14.99 -4.90
C TYR A 86 27.90 16.19 -5.72
N PHE A 87 27.04 16.82 -6.52
CA PHE A 87 27.42 18.02 -7.30
C PHE A 87 27.63 19.28 -6.45
N ARG A 88 27.04 19.35 -5.24
CA ARG A 88 27.18 20.48 -4.32
C ARG A 88 28.42 20.39 -3.44
N GLN A 89 29.23 19.33 -3.52
CA GLN A 89 30.52 19.32 -2.84
C GLN A 89 31.40 20.44 -3.43
N PRO A 90 31.89 21.41 -2.64
CA PRO A 90 32.91 22.32 -3.14
C PRO A 90 34.09 21.48 -3.58
N SER A 91 34.55 21.69 -4.82
CA SER A 91 35.78 21.10 -5.35
C SER A 91 36.94 21.55 -4.45
N PHE A 92 37.25 20.77 -3.43
CA PHE A 92 38.44 20.93 -2.58
C PHE A 92 39.72 20.42 -3.27
N TYR A 93 39.74 20.44 -4.61
CA TYR A 93 40.89 20.12 -5.44
C TYR A 93 40.87 21.01 -6.68
N GLU A 94 41.20 22.28 -6.49
CA GLU A 94 42.02 23.01 -7.46
C GLU A 94 43.15 23.64 -6.65
N ASP A 95 44.21 22.84 -6.46
CA ASP A 95 45.56 23.33 -6.18
C ASP A 95 46.13 24.01 -7.44
#